data_AF-A0A1F4XLK1-F1
#
_entry.id   AF-A0A1F4XLK1-F1
#
_cell.length_a   1.000
_cell.length_b   1.000
_cell.length_c   1.000
_cell.angle_alpha   90.00
_cell.angle_beta   90.00
_cell.angle_gamma   90.00
#
_symmetry.space_group_name_H-M   'P 1'
#
loop_
_entity.id
_entity.type
_entity.pdbx_description
1 polymer ?
#
loop_
_entity_poly.entity_id
_entity_poly.type
_entity_poly.pdbx_seq_one_letter_code
_entity_poly.pdbx_strand_id
1 'polypeptide(L)'
;MSLCPFCGEEIVEGKTFCSRCGYSTTLALPYPHVKVNFSNLLFALLGLIAGIGSCIFSLIPSLNYVGFLLVLTALGFSGITLEKLTRKMDTVPLKILAVAALILAAVGYLLFIFYNSRMPGSGSHA
;
A
#
# COMPACT_ATOMS: atom_id res chain seq x y z
N MET A 1 -31.08 -17.79 -1.78
CA MET A 1 -30.33 -18.92 -1.19
C MET A 1 -28.86 -18.58 -1.11
N SER A 2 -28.25 -18.64 0.06
CA SER A 2 -26.82 -18.39 0.27
C SER A 2 -26.19 -19.56 1.02
N LEU A 3 -25.10 -20.12 0.52
CA LEU A 3 -24.38 -21.21 1.19
C LEU A 3 -23.41 -20.63 2.23
N CYS A 4 -23.28 -21.30 3.38
CA CYS A 4 -22.32 -20.91 4.40
C CYS A 4 -20.89 -21.17 3.88
N PRO A 5 -19.99 -20.18 3.89
CA PRO A 5 -18.61 -20.36 3.40
C PRO A 5 -17.79 -21.29 4.30
N PHE A 6 -18.22 -21.53 5.54
CA PHE A 6 -17.48 -22.32 6.50
C PHE A 6 -17.83 -23.82 6.47
N CYS A 7 -19.12 -24.16 6.31
CA CYS A 7 -19.57 -25.56 6.36
C CYS A 7 -20.35 -26.01 5.11
N GLY A 8 -20.57 -25.12 4.14
CA GLY A 8 -21.29 -25.44 2.90
C GLY A 8 -22.79 -25.67 3.07
N GLU A 9 -23.35 -25.40 4.25
CA GLU A 9 -24.77 -25.58 4.53
C GLU A 9 -25.60 -24.45 3.92
N GLU A 10 -26.81 -24.74 3.46
CA GLU A 10 -27.72 -23.73 2.95
C GLU A 10 -28.23 -22.83 4.09
N ILE A 11 -28.03 -21.52 3.96
CA ILE A 11 -28.53 -20.53 4.92
C ILE A 11 -29.93 -20.11 4.47
N VAL A 12 -30.92 -20.44 5.29
CA VAL A 12 -32.31 -20.02 5.13
C VAL A 12 -32.39 -18.49 5.25
N GLU A 13 -33.07 -17.86 4.29
CA GLU A 13 -33.20 -16.40 4.23
C GLU A 13 -33.83 -15.86 5.53
N GLY A 14 -33.21 -14.82 6.12
CA GLY A 14 -33.64 -14.22 7.39
C GLY A 14 -32.93 -14.74 8.66
N LYS A 15 -32.03 -15.73 8.56
CA LYS A 15 -31.23 -16.22 9.71
C LYS A 15 -29.88 -15.49 9.78
N THR A 16 -29.55 -14.97 10.97
CA THR A 16 -28.31 -14.20 11.24
C THR A 16 -27.09 -15.07 11.54
N PHE A 17 -27.28 -16.37 11.72
CA PHE A 17 -26.27 -17.37 12.02
C PHE A 17 -26.55 -18.66 11.25
N CYS A 18 -25.51 -19.37 10.83
CA CYS A 18 -25.62 -20.72 10.30
C CYS A 18 -25.97 -21.69 11.42
N SER A 19 -27.09 -22.42 11.28
CA SER A 19 -27.59 -23.38 12.27
C SER A 19 -26.64 -24.55 12.55
N ARG A 20 -25.69 -24.82 11.65
CA ARG A 20 -24.79 -25.99 11.74
C ARG A 20 -23.45 -25.67 12.39
N CYS A 21 -22.81 -24.57 12.02
CA CYS A 21 -21.47 -24.22 12.49
C CYS A 21 -21.42 -22.95 13.35
N GLY A 22 -22.54 -22.25 13.52
CA GLY A 22 -22.59 -21.00 14.29
C GLY A 22 -21.99 -19.79 13.56
N TYR A 23 -21.60 -19.93 12.29
CA TYR A 23 -21.05 -18.82 11.49
C TYR A 23 -22.06 -17.67 11.40
N SER A 24 -21.66 -16.49 11.87
CA SER A 24 -22.47 -15.28 11.87
C SER A 24 -22.44 -14.60 10.49
N THR A 25 -23.56 -14.66 9.77
CA THR A 25 -23.70 -13.97 8.48
C THR A 25 -23.80 -12.45 8.64
N THR A 26 -24.11 -11.99 9.86
CA THR A 26 -24.23 -10.57 10.23
C THR A 26 -22.92 -9.94 10.69
N LEU A 27 -21.99 -10.73 11.23
CA LEU A 27 -20.64 -10.29 11.62
C LEU A 27 -19.58 -10.62 10.57
N ALA A 28 -19.97 -11.18 9.43
CA ALA A 28 -19.14 -11.15 8.25
C ALA A 28 -18.96 -9.67 7.90
N LEU A 29 -17.86 -9.08 8.39
CA LEU A 29 -17.35 -7.80 7.90
C LEU A 29 -17.48 -7.89 6.38
N PRO A 30 -18.27 -7.02 5.74
CA PRO A 30 -18.37 -7.04 4.29
C PRO A 30 -16.95 -6.81 3.81
N TYR A 31 -16.26 -7.86 3.38
CA TYR A 31 -15.03 -7.73 2.64
C TYR A 31 -15.45 -6.88 1.44
N PRO A 32 -15.02 -5.63 1.35
CA PRO A 32 -15.52 -4.77 0.30
C PRO A 32 -14.99 -5.42 -0.97
N HIS A 33 -15.89 -5.99 -1.77
CA HIS A 33 -15.59 -6.38 -3.15
C HIS A 33 -15.36 -5.08 -3.92
N VAL A 34 -14.23 -4.44 -3.65
CA VAL A 34 -13.81 -3.21 -4.31
C VAL A 34 -13.57 -3.61 -5.75
N LYS A 35 -14.46 -3.13 -6.62
CA LYS A 35 -14.27 -3.24 -8.06
C LYS A 35 -13.08 -2.36 -8.43
N VAL A 36 -11.87 -2.93 -8.33
CA VAL A 36 -10.63 -2.26 -8.65
C VAL A 36 -10.47 -2.15 -10.16
N ASN A 37 -10.23 -0.94 -10.65
CA ASN A 37 -9.80 -0.75 -12.02
C ASN A 37 -8.34 -1.18 -12.11
N PHE A 38 -8.03 -2.16 -12.97
CA PHE A 38 -6.69 -2.72 -13.13
C PHE A 38 -5.61 -1.65 -13.32
N SER A 39 -5.90 -0.61 -14.13
CA SER A 39 -4.97 0.50 -14.35
C SER A 39 -4.59 1.24 -13.05
N ASN A 40 -5.55 1.53 -12.17
CA ASN A 40 -5.27 2.24 -10.92
C ASN A 40 -4.49 1.35 -9.94
N LEU A 41 -4.80 0.04 -9.93
CA LEU A 41 -4.06 -0.94 -9.14
C LEU A 41 -2.61 -1.04 -9.61
N LEU A 42 -2.38 -1.06 -10.92
CA LEU A 42 -1.05 -1.11 -11.52
C LEU A 42 -0.21 0.12 -11.13
N PHE A 43 -0.77 1.33 -11.22
CA PHE A 43 -0.07 2.55 -10.81
C PHE A 43 0.30 2.54 -9.31
N ALA A 44 -0.60 2.07 -8.45
CA ALA A 44 -0.32 1.96 -7.01
C ALA A 44 0.79 0.93 -6.71
N LEU A 45 0.78 -0.21 -7.41
CA LEU A 45 1.84 -1.23 -7.30
C LEU A 45 3.19 -0.73 -7.81
N LEU A 46 3.22 -0.07 -8.97
CA LEU A 46 4.43 0.54 -9.51
C LEU A 46 5.03 1.58 -8.55
N GLY A 47 4.19 2.44 -7.97
CA GLY A 47 4.60 3.41 -6.96
C GLY A 47 5.16 2.75 -5.70
N LEU A 48 4.54 1.67 -5.22
CA LEU A 48 5.02 0.92 -4.05
C LEU A 48 6.36 0.24 -4.32
N ILE A 49 6.50 -0.44 -5.46
CA ILE A 49 7.74 -1.12 -5.86
C ILE A 49 8.88 -0.10 -6.04
N ALA A 50 8.60 1.05 -6.66
CA ALA A 50 9.56 2.14 -6.79
C ALA A 50 9.92 2.75 -5.41
N GLY A 51 8.96 2.88 -4.49
CA GLY A 51 9.24 3.32 -3.12
C GLY A 51 10.19 2.37 -2.38
N ILE A 52 9.89 1.06 -2.40
CA ILE A 52 10.73 0.02 -1.78
C ILE A 52 12.12 0.01 -2.42
N GLY A 53 12.19 0.06 -3.75
CA GLY A 53 13.45 0.13 -4.48
C GLY A 53 14.26 1.36 -4.10
N SER A 54 13.64 2.53 -3.91
CA SER A 54 14.35 3.75 -3.50
C SER A 54 15.04 3.62 -2.15
N CYS A 55 14.39 2.94 -1.19
CA CYS A 55 14.99 2.64 0.11
C CYS A 55 16.19 1.71 -0.06
N ILE A 56 16.06 0.63 -0.82
CA ILE A 56 17.14 -0.36 -1.00
C ILE A 56 18.33 0.26 -1.74
N PHE A 57 18.09 0.99 -2.83
CA PHE A 57 19.16 1.57 -3.65
C PHE A 57 19.86 2.75 -2.97
N SER A 58 19.20 3.48 -2.06
CA SER A 58 19.85 4.57 -1.30
C SER A 58 20.96 4.08 -0.37
N LEU A 59 20.99 2.79 0.00
CA LEU A 59 22.08 2.23 0.82
C LEU A 59 23.36 1.96 0.01
N ILE A 60 23.30 1.99 -1.33
CA ILE A 60 24.42 1.63 -2.20
C ILE A 60 24.99 2.92 -2.83
N PRO A 61 26.16 3.41 -2.37
CA PRO A 61 26.69 4.72 -2.78
C PRO A 61 27.00 4.83 -4.27
N SER A 62 27.23 3.71 -4.97
CA SER A 62 27.47 3.67 -6.41
C SER A 62 26.21 3.89 -7.26
N LEU A 63 25.00 3.76 -6.70
CA LEU A 63 23.74 3.85 -7.45
C LEU A 63 22.80 4.97 -6.96
N ASN A 64 23.35 6.00 -6.30
CA ASN A 64 22.56 7.08 -5.71
C ASN A 64 21.65 7.83 -6.72
N TYR A 65 22.11 8.04 -7.95
CA TYR A 65 21.30 8.65 -9.01
C TYR A 65 20.06 7.81 -9.37
N VAL A 66 20.17 6.48 -9.30
CA VAL A 66 19.07 5.55 -9.58
C VAL A 66 18.04 5.61 -8.45
N GLY A 67 18.51 5.66 -7.20
CA GLY A 67 17.64 5.84 -6.03
C GLY A 67 16.81 7.13 -6.12
N PHE A 68 17.44 8.25 -6.48
CA PHE A 68 16.74 9.53 -6.64
C PHE A 68 15.69 9.50 -7.77
N LEU A 69 16.01 8.88 -8.92
CA LEU A 69 15.03 8.69 -10.00
C LEU A 69 13.83 7.82 -9.56
N LEU A 70 14.06 6.78 -8.74
CA LEU A 70 12.99 5.97 -8.18
C LEU A 70 12.08 6.78 -7.23
N VAL A 71 12.64 7.69 -6.43
CA VAL A 71 11.84 8.60 -5.58
C VAL A 71 10.91 9.47 -6.42
N LEU A 72 11.44 10.09 -7.48
CA LEU A 72 10.64 10.97 -8.35
C LEU A 72 9.50 10.22 -9.04
N THR A 73 9.76 9.01 -9.53
CA THR A 73 8.73 8.16 -10.14
C THR A 73 7.69 7.69 -9.12
N ALA A 74 8.10 7.32 -7.90
CA ALA A 74 7.18 6.95 -6.82
C ALA A 74 6.25 8.11 -6.41
N LEU A 75 6.80 9.33 -6.28
CA LEU A 75 6.01 10.53 -5.99
C LEU A 75 5.00 10.84 -7.11
N GLY A 76 5.43 10.78 -8.37
CA GLY A 76 4.57 11.03 -9.52
C GLY A 76 3.40 10.04 -9.61
N PHE A 77 3.68 8.72 -9.51
CA PHE A 77 2.64 7.70 -9.56
C PHE A 77 1.68 7.76 -8.35
N SER A 78 2.21 8.03 -7.15
CA SER A 78 1.38 8.20 -5.95
C SER A 78 0.46 9.43 -6.06
N GLY A 79 0.98 10.57 -6.54
CA GLY A 79 0.21 11.80 -6.74
C GLY A 79 -0.95 11.62 -7.72
N ILE A 80 -0.68 11.09 -8.91
CA ILE A 80 -1.70 10.82 -9.93
C ILE A 80 -2.78 9.87 -9.41
N THR A 81 -2.37 8.86 -8.62
CA THR A 81 -3.30 7.90 -8.00
C THR A 81 -4.19 8.61 -6.97
N LEU A 82 -3.62 9.46 -6.11
CA LEU A 82 -4.40 10.23 -5.13
C LEU A 82 -5.42 11.13 -5.84
N GLU A 83 -5.00 11.92 -6.83
CA GLU A 83 -5.88 12.86 -7.55
C GLU A 83 -7.04 12.14 -8.24
N LYS A 84 -6.79 11.01 -8.91
CA LYS A 84 -7.84 10.18 -9.52
C LYS A 84 -8.81 9.62 -8.49
N LEU A 85 -8.35 9.35 -7.27
CA LEU A 85 -9.14 8.72 -6.22
C LEU A 85 -9.77 9.71 -5.23
N THR A 86 -9.36 10.98 -5.19
CA THR A 86 -9.86 11.97 -4.23
C THR A 86 -11.39 12.05 -4.22
N ARG A 87 -12.03 11.92 -5.39
CA ARG A 87 -13.49 12.01 -5.55
C ARG A 87 -14.27 10.74 -5.19
N LYS A 88 -13.62 9.57 -5.08
CA LYS A 88 -14.29 8.27 -4.88
C LYS A 88 -14.09 7.80 -3.43
N MET A 89 -15.18 7.58 -2.69
CA MET A 89 -15.12 7.13 -1.29
C MET A 89 -14.95 5.61 -1.15
N ASP A 90 -15.41 4.86 -2.14
CA ASP A 90 -15.42 3.39 -2.19
C ASP A 90 -14.03 2.76 -2.44
N THR A 91 -12.99 3.58 -2.62
CA THR A 91 -11.61 3.14 -2.88
C THR A 91 -10.64 3.46 -1.73
N VAL A 92 -11.13 3.43 -0.48
CA VAL A 92 -10.30 3.56 0.74
C VAL A 92 -9.03 2.67 0.72
N PRO A 93 -9.07 1.37 0.39
CA PRO A 93 -7.87 0.54 0.45
C PRO A 93 -6.77 0.98 -0.55
N LEU A 94 -7.16 1.49 -1.72
CA LEU A 94 -6.20 1.97 -2.71
C LEU A 94 -5.58 3.31 -2.31
N LYS A 95 -6.34 4.17 -1.60
CA LYS A 95 -5.79 5.39 -0.96
C LYS A 95 -4.75 5.04 0.10
N ILE A 96 -5.03 4.05 0.95
CA ILE A 96 -4.07 3.58 1.98
C ILE A 96 -2.77 3.11 1.31
N LEU A 97 -2.87 2.35 0.23
CA LEU A 97 -1.69 1.86 -0.50
C LEU A 97 -0.86 3.00 -1.12
N ALA A 98 -1.52 4.01 -1.70
CA ALA A 98 -0.84 5.17 -2.28
C ALA A 98 -0.15 6.03 -1.21
N VAL A 99 -0.80 6.22 -0.05
CA VAL A 99 -0.20 6.91 1.10
C VAL A 99 1.00 6.12 1.64
N ALA A 100 0.91 4.79 1.72
CA ALA A 100 2.04 3.96 2.12
C ALA A 100 3.24 4.13 1.16
N ALA A 101 2.99 4.12 -0.16
CA ALA A 101 4.04 4.37 -1.16
C ALA A 101 4.68 5.77 -1.01
N LEU A 102 3.89 6.79 -0.67
CA LEU A 102 4.38 8.15 -0.43
C LEU A 102 5.28 8.22 0.81
N ILE A 103 4.89 7.53 1.89
CA ILE A 103 5.71 7.42 3.10
C ILE A 103 7.04 6.73 2.80
N LEU A 104 7.01 5.60 2.06
CA LEU A 104 8.25 4.92 1.67
C LEU A 104 9.15 5.81 0.80
N ALA A 105 8.58 6.55 -0.15
CA ALA A 105 9.36 7.49 -0.98
C ALA A 105 9.98 8.62 -0.14
N ALA A 106 9.25 9.15 0.85
CA ALA A 106 9.77 10.15 1.78
C ALA A 106 10.93 9.59 2.63
N VAL A 107 10.80 8.36 3.13
CA VAL A 107 11.88 7.68 3.85
C VAL A 107 13.09 7.44 2.95
N GLY A 108 12.88 6.95 1.73
CA GLY A 108 13.95 6.78 0.73
C GLY A 108 14.68 8.09 0.42
N TYR A 109 13.94 9.20 0.28
CA TYR A 109 14.51 10.52 0.07
C TYR A 109 15.32 11.02 1.28
N LEU A 110 14.83 10.81 2.50
CA LEU A 110 15.58 11.16 3.71
C LEU A 110 16.87 10.34 3.81
N LEU A 111 16.82 9.04 3.56
CA LEU A 111 18.00 8.18 3.51
C LEU A 111 19.01 8.67 2.46
N PHE A 112 18.53 9.03 1.27
CA PHE A 112 19.36 9.64 0.23
C PHE A 112 20.06 10.90 0.73
N ILE A 113 19.33 11.83 1.37
CA ILE A 113 19.94 13.04 1.93
C ILE A 113 21.01 12.65 2.94
N PHE A 114 20.70 11.86 3.97
CA PHE A 114 21.65 11.50 5.03
C PHE A 114 22.92 10.81 4.51
N TYR A 115 22.79 9.92 3.52
CA TYR A 115 23.94 9.17 2.98
C TYR A 115 24.83 10.04 2.07
N ASN A 116 24.25 10.98 1.33
CA ASN A 116 25.00 11.93 0.51
C ASN A 116 25.54 13.11 1.32
N SER A 117 24.82 13.55 2.34
CA SER A 117 25.15 14.69 3.16
C SER A 117 26.08 14.32 4.31
N ARG A 118 27.03 13.38 4.14
CA ARG A 118 28.01 13.01 5.19
C ARG A 118 28.50 14.28 5.91
N MET A 119 27.89 14.57 7.05
CA MET A 119 28.47 15.45 8.03
C MET A 119 29.63 14.64 8.60
N PRO A 120 30.88 15.11 8.56
CA PRO A 120 31.91 14.60 9.44
C PRO A 120 31.46 14.92 10.88
N GLY A 121 30.66 14.02 11.43
CA GLY A 121 30.07 14.11 12.76
C GLY A 121 30.14 12.77 13.47
N SER A 122 31.08 11.91 13.10
CA SER A 122 31.66 10.98 14.08
C SER A 122 32.76 11.77 14.78
N GLY A 123 32.39 12.48 15.83
CA GLY A 123 33.35 13.00 16.79
C GLY A 123 34.15 11.81 17.30
N SER A 124 35.44 11.80 17.01
CA SER A 124 36.43 11.00 17.70
C SER A 124 36.25 11.15 19.20
N HIS A 125 35.73 10.13 19.87
CA HIS A 125 35.94 9.95 21.29
C HIS A 125 36.40 8.51 21.55
N ALA A 126 37.70 8.45 21.85
CA ALA A 126 38.48 7.36 22.46
C ALA A 126 38.74 6.10 21.62
#